data_AF-A0A383CA60-F1
#
_entry.id   AF-A0A383CA60-F1
#
_cell.length_a   1.000
_cell.length_b   1.000
_cell.length_c   1.000
_cell.angle_alpha   90.00
_cell.angle_beta   90.00
_cell.angle_gamma   90.00
#
_symmetry.space_group_name_H-M   'P 1'
#
loop_
_entity.id
_entity.type
_entity.pdbx_description
1 polymer ?
#
loop_
_entity_poly.entity_id
_entity_poly.type
_entity_poly.pdbx_seq_one_letter_code
_entity_poly.pdbx_strand_id
1 'polypeptide(L)' 'MNWRSKTEKKFEVFSDWLYDNSTKTILIVLLFVGALGTQLPTLKIDTSTEGFLHKSDPMRIEY' A
#
# COMPACT_ATOMS: atom_id res chain seq x y z
N MET A 1 -23.02 12.79 23.74
CA MET A 1 -21.91 11.81 23.60
C MET A 1 -20.91 12.35 22.59
N ASN A 2 -19.68 12.65 23.03
CA ASN A 2 -18.68 13.36 22.23
C ASN A 2 -18.09 12.45 21.14
N TRP A 3 -17.86 12.98 19.92
CA TRP A 3 -17.36 12.21 18.78
C TRP A 3 -16.02 11.53 19.06
N ARG A 4 -15.17 12.19 19.86
CA ARG A 4 -13.89 11.67 20.35
C ARG A 4 -14.04 10.34 21.08
N SER A 5 -14.93 10.29 22.08
CA SER A 5 -15.13 9.08 22.89
C SER A 5 -15.65 7.90 22.05
N LYS A 6 -16.48 8.17 21.04
CA LYS A 6 -16.91 7.14 20.08
C LYS A 6 -15.75 6.59 19.27
N THR A 7 -14.81 7.44 18.85
CA THR A 7 -13.62 7.03 18.11
C THR A 7 -12.66 6.23 18.99
N GLU A 8 -12.39 6.70 20.21
CA GLU A 8 -11.55 5.98 21.19
C GLU A 8 -12.08 4.57 21.45
N LYS A 9 -13.41 4.43 21.67
CA LYS A 9 -14.01 3.11 21.91
C LYS A 9 -13.90 2.17 20.71
N LYS A 10 -13.97 2.71 19.48
CA LYS A 10 -13.77 1.89 18.26
C LYS A 10 -12.34 1.39 18.16
N PHE A 11 -11.35 2.23 18.48
CA PHE A 11 -9.95 1.84 18.47
C PHE A 11 -9.65 0.78 19.53
N GLU A 12 -10.19 0.93 20.74
CA GLU A 12 -10.07 -0.06 21.81
C GLU A 12 -10.61 -1.43 21.38
N VAL A 13 -11.86 -1.49 20.91
CA VAL A 13 -12.48 -2.75 20.46
C VAL A 13 -11.70 -3.37 19.29
N PHE A 14 -11.17 -2.54 18.39
CA PHE A 14 -10.35 -3.00 17.28
C PHE A 14 -9.00 -3.56 17.75
N SER A 15 -8.32 -2.89 18.68
CA SER A 15 -7.04 -3.35 19.22
C SER A 15 -7.20 -4.65 19.99
N ASP A 16 -8.23 -4.76 20.83
CA ASP A 16 -8.50 -5.98 21.59
C ASP A 16 -8.72 -7.16 20.66
N TRP A 17 -9.53 -6.97 19.61
CA TRP A 17 -9.76 -7.99 18.59
C TRP A 17 -8.48 -8.41 17.86
N LEU A 18 -7.61 -7.44 17.52
CA LEU A 18 -6.32 -7.69 16.89
C LEU A 18 -5.41 -8.54 17.78
N TYR A 19 -5.35 -8.24 19.08
CA TYR A 19 -4.54 -8.95 20.06
C TYR A 19 -5.05 -10.38 20.28
N ASP A 20 -6.36 -10.53 20.52
CA ASP A 20 -7.00 -11.84 20.75
C ASP A 20 -6.89 -12.76 19.52
N ASN A 21 -6.79 -12.19 18.32
CA ASN A 21 -6.65 -12.93 17.06
C ASN A 21 -5.26 -12.75 16.42
N SER A 22 -4.23 -12.45 17.21
CA SER A 22 -2.88 -12.08 16.73
C SER A 22 -2.32 -12.98 15.63
N THR A 23 -2.42 -14.31 15.76
CA THR A 23 -1.97 -15.25 14.72
C THR A 23 -2.71 -15.07 13.40
N LYS A 24 -4.04 -14.88 13.43
CA LYS A 24 -4.85 -14.63 12.22
C LYS A 24 -4.51 -13.26 11.64
N THR A 25 -4.34 -12.26 12.49
CA THR A 25 -3.92 -10.91 12.08
C THR A 25 -2.62 -10.95 11.30
N ILE A 26 -1.58 -11.60 11.85
CA ILE A 26 -0.28 -11.74 11.20
C ILE A 26 -0.42 -12.47 9.87
N LEU A 27 -1.17 -13.58 9.84
CA LEU A 27 -1.40 -14.36 8.63
C LEU A 27 -2.08 -13.51 7.53
N ILE A 28 -3.10 -12.74 7.89
CA ILE A 28 -3.80 -11.84 6.95
C ILE A 28 -2.86 -10.78 6.40
N VAL A 29 -2.04 -10.15 7.25
CA VAL A 29 -1.06 -9.15 6.82
C VAL A 29 -0.04 -9.77 5.88
N LEU A 30 0.48 -10.96 6.18
CA LEU A 30 1.42 -11.66 5.32
C LEU A 30 0.79 -12.04 3.97
N LEU A 31 -0.45 -12.53 3.97
CA LEU A 31 -1.18 -12.81 2.73
C LEU A 31 -1.43 -11.56 1.92
N PHE A 32 -1.79 -10.45 2.57
CA PHE A 32 -2.03 -9.17 1.91
C PHE A 32 -0.75 -8.63 1.26
N VAL A 33 0.36 -8.59 2.00
CA VAL A 33 1.67 -8.16 1.46
C VAL A 33 2.14 -9.11 0.37
N GLY A 34 2.00 -10.43 0.57
CA GLY A 34 2.33 -11.43 -0.43
C GLY A 34 1.52 -11.25 -1.72
N ALA A 35 0.22 -10.99 -1.60
CA ALA A 35 -0.66 -10.72 -2.73
C ALA A 35 -0.21 -9.47 -3.51
N LEU A 36 0.13 -8.37 -2.82
CA LEU A 36 0.73 -7.20 -3.46
C LEU A 36 2.07 -7.54 -4.13
N GLY A 37 2.89 -8.37 -3.49
CA GLY A 37 4.15 -8.87 -4.02
C GLY A 37 4.01 -9.63 -5.33
N THR A 38 2.91 -10.38 -5.53
CA THR A 38 2.67 -11.09 -6.81
C THR A 38 2.47 -10.16 -8.00
N GLN A 39 2.15 -8.88 -7.76
CA GLN A 39 2.01 -7.86 -8.81
C GLN A 39 3.34 -7.14 -9.11
N LEU A 40 4.43 -7.42 -8.38
CA LEU A 40 5.73 -6.80 -8.67
C LEU A 40 6.27 -7.14 -10.08
N PRO A 41 6.15 -8.36 -10.61
CA PRO A 41 6.58 -8.65 -11.98
C PRO A 41 5.76 -7.95 -13.06
N THR A 42 4.50 -7.58 -12.75
CA THR A 42 3.64 -6.83 -13.67
C THR A 42 3.84 -5.32 -13.56
N LEU A 43 4.57 -4.87 -12.54
CA LEU A 43 4.87 -3.46 -12.30
C LEU A 43 5.84 -2.95 -13.37
N LYS A 44 5.32 -2.14 -14.30
CA LYS A 44 6.12 -1.42 -15.29
C LYS A 44 6.54 -0.08 -14.70
N ILE A 45 7.83 0.08 -14.43
CA ILE A 45 8.42 1.36 -14.05
C ILE A 45 9.33 1.79 -15.21
N ASP A 46 9.06 2.96 -15.77
CA ASP A 46 9.97 3.59 -16.73
C ASP A 46 11.17 4.15 -15.96
N THR A 47 12.29 3.42 -15.98
CA THR A 47 13.55 3.84 -15.37
C THR A 47 14.51 4.44 -16.40
N SER A 48 14.05 4.68 -17.63
CA SER A 48 14.88 5.33 -18.65
C SER A 48 15.12 6.80 -18.30
N THR A 49 16.23 7.35 -18.77
CA THR A 49 16.51 8.79 -18.67
C THR A 49 15.48 9.63 -19.45
N GLU A 50 14.94 9.06 -20.53
CA GLU A 50 13.89 9.66 -21.36
C GLU A 50 12.55 9.79 -20.65
N GLY A 51 12.27 8.90 -19.69
CA GLY A 51 11.10 8.98 -18.82
C GLY A 51 11.05 10.29 -18.00
N PHE A 52 12.21 10.92 -17.77
CA PHE A 52 12.31 12.22 -17.09
C PHE A 52 12.11 13.42 -18.02
N LEU A 53 12.21 13.23 -19.33
CA LEU A 53 12.02 14.30 -20.31
C LEU A 53 10.54 14.53 -20.59
N HIS A 54 10.17 15.77 -20.89
CA HIS A 54 8.82 16.07 -21.34
C HIS A 54 8.52 15.31 -22.63
N LYS A 55 7.25 14.90 -22.82
CA LYS A 55 6.84 14.12 -24.01
C LYS A 55 7.14 14.82 -25.34
N SER A 56 7.29 16.15 -25.33
CA SER A 56 7.59 16.98 -26.49
C SER A 56 9.07 17.33 -26.62
N ASP A 57 9.94 16.84 -25.74
CA ASP A 57 11.36 17.13 -25.80
C ASP A 57 11.97 16.44 -27.04
N PRO A 58 12.61 17.19 -27.96
CA PRO A 58 13.19 16.60 -29.17
C PRO A 58 14.21 15.48 -28.86
N MET A 59 14.94 15.58 -27.74
CA MET A 59 15.88 14.53 -27.31
C MET A 59 15.20 13.21 -26.94
N ARG A 60 13.90 13.23 -26.60
CA ARG A 60 13.10 12.04 -26.30
C ARG A 60 12.49 11.40 -27.55
N ILE A 61 12.30 12.18 -28.62
CA ILE A 61 11.66 11.72 -29.87
C ILE A 61 12.66 11.00 -30.78
N GLU A 62 13.96 11.28 -30.61
CA GLU A 62 15.04 10.76 -31.46
C GLU A 62 15.52 9.34 -31.09
N TYR A 63 15.16 8.85 -29.89
CA TYR A 63 15.47 7.49 -29.39
C TYR A 63 14.37 6.48 -29.71
#